data_AF-A0AAJ1V880-F1
#
_entry.id   AF-A0AAJ1V880-F1
#
_cell.length_a   1.000
_cell.length_b   1.000
_cell.length_c   1.000
_cell.angle_alpha   90.00
_cell.angle_beta   90.00
_cell.angle_gamma   90.00
#
_symmetry.space_group_name_H-M   'P 1'
#
loop_
_entity.id
_entity.type
_entity.pdbx_description
1 polymer ?
#
loop_
_entity_poly.entity_id
_entity_poly.type
_entity_poly.pdbx_seq_one_letter_code
_entity_poly.pdbx_strand_id
1 'polypeptide(L)'
;MRTLFFIFFVAHSICSFGQDQINYIEIENNSSHLWSNTTIYIESPKASFLSPKNNRKDKVLIEIKMNLKEDRNYKTNKYIDLNDFEELSTKLLSLTAKDLFPQTGCLDGNHTTLSFSNNNNSVKYDVSCTNKETKFHQVLKFILDKINLKEKDFYR
;
A
#
# COMPACT_ATOMS: atom_id res chain seq x y z
N MET A 1 5.05 -11.09 -46.82
CA MET A 1 4.56 -9.86 -46.18
C MET A 1 3.62 -10.28 -45.06
N ARG A 2 4.12 -10.50 -43.83
CA ARG A 2 4.03 -9.57 -42.68
C ARG A 2 2.65 -8.91 -42.55
N THR A 3 1.68 -9.66 -42.07
CA THR A 3 0.46 -9.11 -41.48
C THR A 3 0.57 -9.23 -39.96
N LEU A 4 0.21 -8.13 -39.31
CA LEU A 4 0.59 -7.71 -37.96
C LEU A 4 0.32 -8.73 -36.84
N PHE A 5 1.39 -9.02 -36.09
CA PHE A 5 1.35 -9.32 -34.66
C PHE A 5 0.95 -8.03 -33.92
N PHE A 6 -0.31 -7.87 -33.52
CA PHE A 6 -0.71 -6.80 -32.58
C PHE A 6 -2.00 -7.15 -31.84
N ILE A 7 -2.06 -8.33 -31.22
CA ILE A 7 -3.00 -8.60 -30.12
C ILE A 7 -2.27 -9.44 -29.06
N PHE A 8 -1.17 -8.89 -28.54
CA PHE A 8 -0.54 -9.34 -27.30
C PHE A 8 -0.47 -8.09 -26.42
N PHE A 9 -0.90 -8.18 -25.15
CA PHE A 9 -0.82 -7.19 -24.05
C PHE A 9 -2.07 -6.44 -23.55
N VAL A 10 -3.29 -6.67 -24.06
CA VAL A 10 -4.48 -6.00 -23.46
C VAL A 10 -5.30 -6.87 -22.49
N ALA A 11 -5.02 -8.19 -22.40
CA ALA A 11 -5.94 -9.12 -21.72
C ALA A 11 -5.37 -9.91 -20.52
N HIS A 12 -4.19 -9.56 -19.98
CA HIS A 12 -3.64 -10.23 -18.78
C HIS A 12 -3.59 -9.35 -17.52
N SER A 13 -4.10 -8.12 -17.58
CA SER A 13 -4.42 -7.34 -16.37
C SER A 13 -5.90 -7.49 -16.06
N ILE A 14 -6.40 -8.73 -15.99
CA ILE A 14 -7.61 -8.96 -15.20
C ILE A 14 -7.15 -8.82 -13.77
N CYS A 15 -7.55 -7.69 -13.18
CA CYS A 15 -7.48 -7.34 -11.78
C CYS A 15 -7.17 -8.54 -10.88
N SER A 16 -5.91 -8.71 -10.47
CA SER A 16 -5.53 -9.78 -9.53
C SER A 16 -6.39 -9.76 -8.26
N PHE A 17 -7.05 -8.63 -8.00
CA PHE A 17 -7.84 -8.33 -6.82
C PHE A 17 -9.17 -7.60 -7.11
N GLY A 18 -9.69 -7.68 -8.35
CA GLY A 18 -10.98 -7.05 -8.71
C GLY A 18 -11.01 -5.52 -8.68
N GLN A 19 -9.85 -4.84 -8.70
CA GLN A 19 -9.72 -3.40 -8.81
C GLN A 19 -8.90 -3.00 -10.04
N ASP A 20 -9.37 -1.99 -10.76
CA ASP A 20 -8.74 -1.34 -11.92
C ASP A 20 -8.12 0.01 -11.57
N GLN A 21 -8.60 0.62 -10.49
CA GLN A 21 -8.12 1.89 -9.95
C GLN A 21 -8.08 1.81 -8.42
N ILE A 22 -7.09 2.50 -7.83
CA ILE A 22 -6.96 2.69 -6.39
C ILE A 22 -7.07 4.20 -6.11
N ASN A 23 -7.98 4.58 -5.21
CA ASN A 23 -8.14 5.95 -4.75
C ASN A 23 -7.66 6.13 -3.30
N TYR A 24 -7.58 5.03 -2.57
CA TYR A 24 -7.18 5.00 -1.18
C TYR A 24 -6.37 3.74 -0.90
N ILE A 25 -5.25 3.90 -0.21
CA ILE A 25 -4.39 2.81 0.25
C ILE A 25 -4.27 2.95 1.77
N GLU A 26 -4.43 1.83 2.46
CA GLU A 26 -4.17 1.72 3.88
C GLU A 26 -3.20 0.57 4.13
N ILE A 27 -2.13 0.85 4.85
CA ILE A 27 -1.14 -0.13 5.25
C ILE A 27 -1.01 -0.06 6.76
N GLU A 28 -1.40 -1.13 7.43
CA GLU A 28 -1.32 -1.25 8.88
C GLU A 28 -0.34 -2.37 9.21
N ASN A 29 0.75 -2.03 9.91
CA ASN A 29 1.59 -3.02 10.55
C ASN A 29 1.23 -3.13 12.02
N ASN A 30 0.94 -4.34 12.46
CA ASN A 30 0.65 -4.68 13.85
C ASN A 30 1.76 -5.59 14.37
N SER A 31 2.41 -5.18 15.45
CA SER A 31 3.37 -6.00 16.17
C SER A 31 2.73 -6.57 17.44
N SER A 32 2.47 -7.87 17.43
CA SER A 32 1.92 -8.58 18.60
C SER A 32 2.87 -8.56 19.80
N HIS A 33 4.17 -8.45 19.56
CA HIS A 33 5.21 -8.42 20.59
C HIS A 33 5.35 -7.07 21.30
N LEU A 34 5.11 -5.97 20.56
CA LEU A 34 5.36 -4.62 21.05
C LEU A 34 4.07 -3.90 21.47
N TRP A 35 2.89 -4.49 21.17
CA TRP A 35 1.57 -3.86 21.32
C TRP A 35 1.53 -2.46 20.69
N SER A 36 2.19 -2.36 19.55
CA SER A 36 2.30 -1.14 18.75
C SER A 36 1.73 -1.41 17.37
N ASN A 37 1.28 -0.33 16.76
CA ASN A 37 0.87 -0.35 15.37
C ASN A 37 1.30 0.90 14.62
N THR A 38 1.65 0.72 13.36
CA THR A 38 1.87 1.81 12.42
C THR A 38 0.85 1.70 11.31
N THR A 39 0.03 2.74 11.15
CA THR A 39 -0.94 2.85 10.05
C THR A 39 -0.56 3.98 9.13
N ILE A 40 -0.44 3.68 7.84
CA ILE A 40 -0.20 4.64 6.76
C ILE A 40 -1.46 4.69 5.91
N TYR A 41 -2.04 5.88 5.79
CA TYR A 41 -3.14 6.19 4.91
C TYR A 41 -2.63 7.04 3.76
N ILE A 42 -2.92 6.64 2.51
CA ILE A 42 -2.57 7.40 1.31
C ILE A 42 -3.87 7.65 0.54
N GLU A 43 -4.26 8.92 0.44
CA GLU A 43 -5.55 9.30 -0.14
C GLU A 43 -5.36 10.17 -1.39
N SER A 44 -5.83 9.66 -2.53
CA SER A 44 -5.83 10.38 -3.80
C SER A 44 -6.62 11.71 -3.67
N PRO A 45 -6.23 12.78 -4.38
CA PRO A 45 -7.01 14.02 -4.43
C PRO A 45 -8.43 13.86 -4.97
N LYS A 46 -8.68 12.75 -5.70
CA LYS A 46 -9.99 12.39 -6.24
C LYS A 46 -10.87 11.62 -5.23
N ALA A 47 -10.30 11.22 -4.09
CA ALA A 47 -10.98 10.49 -3.04
C ALA A 47 -11.55 11.42 -1.97
N SER A 48 -12.55 10.94 -1.25
CA SER A 48 -13.22 11.66 -0.15
C SER A 48 -13.46 10.73 1.05
N PHE A 49 -12.48 9.88 1.36
CA PHE A 49 -12.55 8.88 2.43
C PHE A 49 -12.18 9.46 3.80
N LEU A 50 -11.07 10.19 3.91
CA LEU A 50 -10.53 10.62 5.22
C LEU A 50 -10.40 12.13 5.37
N SER A 51 -10.10 12.88 4.29
CA SER A 51 -9.86 14.33 4.40
C SER A 51 -10.97 15.22 3.88
N PRO A 52 -11.26 16.35 4.57
CA PRO A 52 -12.09 17.41 4.02
C PRO A 52 -11.33 18.06 2.85
N LYS A 53 -11.66 17.66 1.62
CA LYS A 53 -11.15 18.18 0.34
C LYS A 53 -9.64 18.45 0.35
N ASN A 54 -8.85 17.50 -0.13
CA ASN A 54 -7.45 17.74 -0.46
C ASN A 54 -7.38 18.88 -1.51
N ASN A 55 -7.11 20.12 -1.06
CA ASN A 55 -7.17 21.32 -1.90
C ASN A 55 -6.02 21.39 -2.93
N ARG A 56 -5.06 20.46 -2.88
CA ARG A 56 -3.93 20.37 -3.81
C ARG A 56 -4.17 19.25 -4.81
N LYS A 57 -4.64 19.59 -6.01
CA LYS A 57 -4.93 18.63 -7.09
C LYS A 57 -3.72 17.79 -7.50
N ASP A 58 -2.51 18.32 -7.32
CA ASP A 58 -1.27 17.68 -7.80
C ASP A 58 -0.51 16.93 -6.69
N LYS A 59 -1.02 16.94 -5.45
CA LYS A 59 -0.36 16.29 -4.30
C LYS A 59 -1.30 15.38 -3.55
N VAL A 60 -0.81 14.19 -3.22
CA VAL A 60 -1.54 13.18 -2.48
C VAL A 60 -1.22 13.32 -1.00
N LEU A 61 -2.27 13.35 -0.16
CA LEU A 61 -2.10 13.42 1.29
C LEU A 61 -1.76 12.02 1.82
N ILE A 62 -0.81 11.99 2.74
CA ILE A 62 -0.43 10.80 3.49
C ILE A 62 -0.56 11.09 4.97
N GLU A 63 -1.36 10.31 5.66
CA GLU A 63 -1.48 10.37 7.12
C GLU A 63 -0.80 9.14 7.72
N ILE A 64 0.13 9.35 8.63
CA ILE A 64 0.85 8.29 9.34
C ILE A 64 0.45 8.37 10.80
N LYS A 65 -0.10 7.29 11.34
CA LYS A 65 -0.40 7.10 12.75
C LYS A 65 0.50 6.01 13.31
N MET A 66 1.08 6.24 14.48
CA MET A 66 1.82 5.22 15.23
C MET A 66 1.31 5.21 16.66
N ASN A 67 0.85 4.05 17.14
CA ASN A 67 0.65 3.84 18.57
C ASN A 67 1.92 3.19 19.12
N LEU A 68 2.73 4.01 19.77
CA LEU A 68 3.94 3.54 20.43
C LEU A 68 3.60 3.16 21.88
N LYS A 69 4.25 2.12 22.39
CA LYS A 69 4.16 1.71 23.80
C LYS A 69 4.32 2.95 24.71
N GLU A 70 3.48 3.05 25.75
CA GLU A 70 3.40 4.18 26.72
C GLU A 70 2.64 5.44 26.23
N ASP A 71 1.47 5.30 25.59
CA ASP A 71 0.55 6.41 25.25
C ASP A 71 1.13 7.52 24.35
N ARG A 72 2.26 7.26 23.66
CA ARG A 72 2.84 8.22 22.71
C ARG A 72 2.24 8.00 21.33
N ASN A 73 0.96 8.36 21.20
CA ASN A 73 0.31 8.43 19.91
C ASN A 73 1.00 9.48 19.04
N TYR A 74 1.64 9.04 17.97
CA TYR A 74 2.26 9.90 16.99
C TYR A 74 1.36 9.98 15.75
N LYS A 75 1.09 11.20 15.30
CA LYS A 75 0.36 11.47 14.07
C LYS A 75 1.10 12.51 13.25
N THR A 76 1.36 12.22 11.99
CA THR A 76 1.96 13.18 11.06
C THR A 76 1.30 13.10 9.69
N ASN A 77 1.31 14.23 8.99
CA ASN A 77 0.84 14.33 7.62
C ASN A 77 2.01 14.65 6.70
N LYS A 78 2.08 13.93 5.58
CA LYS A 78 3.05 14.14 4.50
C LYS A 78 2.32 14.31 3.17
N TYR A 79 3.05 14.76 2.16
CA TYR A 79 2.55 14.86 0.81
C TYR A 79 3.54 14.22 -0.15
N ILE A 80 3.03 13.45 -1.10
CA ILE A 80 3.78 12.99 -2.28
C ILE A 80 3.16 13.59 -3.53
N ASP A 81 3.89 13.58 -4.63
CA ASP A 81 3.35 14.05 -5.91
C ASP A 81 2.36 13.03 -6.49
N LEU A 82 1.41 13.50 -7.30
CA LEU A 82 0.40 12.63 -7.91
C LEU A 82 1.01 11.51 -8.75
N ASN A 83 2.11 11.79 -9.47
CA ASN A 83 2.80 10.79 -10.28
C ASN A 83 3.38 9.65 -9.42
N ASP A 84 3.91 9.96 -8.23
CA ASP A 84 4.40 8.94 -7.31
C ASP A 84 3.25 8.05 -6.83
N PHE A 85 2.08 8.63 -6.56
CA PHE A 85 0.88 7.86 -6.22
C PHE A 85 0.39 6.96 -7.37
N GLU A 86 0.44 7.43 -8.61
CA GLU A 86 0.08 6.64 -9.78
C GLU A 86 1.05 5.46 -9.99
N GLU A 87 2.35 5.69 -9.79
CA GLU A 87 3.35 4.61 -9.82
C GLU A 87 3.10 3.60 -8.70
N LEU A 88 2.82 4.08 -7.48
CA LEU A 88 2.45 3.25 -6.33
C LEU A 88 1.24 2.37 -6.62
N SER A 89 0.16 2.98 -7.13
CA SER A 89 -1.08 2.29 -7.47
C SER A 89 -0.82 1.22 -8.53
N THR A 90 -0.02 1.54 -9.55
CA THR A 90 0.34 0.58 -10.60
C THR A 90 1.12 -0.61 -10.05
N LYS A 91 2.11 -0.38 -9.18
CA LYS A 91 2.87 -1.47 -8.54
C LYS A 91 1.96 -2.36 -7.68
N LEU A 92 1.04 -1.78 -6.92
CA LEU A 92 0.10 -2.53 -6.07
C LEU A 92 -0.89 -3.36 -6.89
N LEU A 93 -1.45 -2.79 -7.96
CA LEU A 93 -2.34 -3.51 -8.89
C LEU A 93 -1.63 -4.64 -9.65
N SER A 94 -0.31 -4.55 -9.82
CA SER A 94 0.50 -5.60 -10.46
C SER A 94 0.83 -6.79 -9.56
N LEU A 95 0.55 -6.68 -8.25
CA LEU A 95 0.78 -7.79 -7.32
C LEU A 95 -0.17 -8.95 -7.64
N THR A 96 0.32 -10.17 -7.41
CA THR A 96 -0.47 -11.40 -7.52
C THR A 96 -0.65 -12.05 -6.15
N ALA A 97 -1.55 -13.04 -6.03
CA ALA A 97 -1.72 -13.78 -4.78
C ALA A 97 -0.40 -14.41 -4.28
N LYS A 98 0.47 -14.88 -5.18
CA LYS A 98 1.79 -15.42 -4.81
C LYS A 98 2.76 -14.35 -4.27
N ASP A 99 2.57 -13.10 -4.68
CA ASP A 99 3.40 -11.98 -4.22
C ASP A 99 2.98 -11.50 -2.82
N LEU A 100 1.70 -11.67 -2.47
CA LEU A 100 1.14 -11.34 -1.14
C LEU A 100 1.25 -12.50 -0.14
N PHE A 101 1.08 -13.75 -0.60
CA PHE A 101 1.04 -14.93 0.25
C PHE A 101 2.14 -15.92 -0.15
N PRO A 102 3.40 -15.69 0.28
CA PRO A 102 4.47 -16.64 0.02
C PRO A 102 4.14 -17.99 0.70
N GLN A 103 4.55 -19.11 0.09
CA GLN A 103 4.26 -20.46 0.60
C GLN A 103 4.96 -20.79 1.93
N THR A 104 5.78 -19.90 2.44
CA THR A 104 6.54 -20.05 3.69
C THR A 104 5.76 -19.49 4.86
N GLY A 105 5.40 -20.34 5.83
CA GLY A 105 4.94 -19.86 7.13
C GLY A 105 6.11 -19.22 7.89
N CYS A 106 5.93 -18.00 8.38
CA CYS A 106 6.89 -17.32 9.25
C CYS A 106 6.22 -16.95 10.58
N LEU A 107 6.98 -17.12 11.66
CA LEU A 107 6.58 -16.84 13.04
C LEU A 107 7.30 -15.57 13.54
N ASP A 108 7.33 -14.52 12.74
CA ASP A 108 8.00 -13.25 13.07
C ASP A 108 7.13 -12.32 13.93
N GLY A 109 5.86 -12.68 14.15
CA GLY A 109 4.92 -11.98 15.02
C GLY A 109 4.44 -10.62 14.51
N ASN A 110 4.81 -10.27 13.27
CA ASN A 110 4.39 -9.05 12.59
C ASN A 110 3.34 -9.37 11.52
N HIS A 111 2.24 -8.64 11.57
CA HIS A 111 1.16 -8.76 10.60
C HIS A 111 1.00 -7.44 9.85
N THR A 112 1.12 -7.48 8.52
CA THR A 112 0.88 -6.31 7.68
C THR A 112 -0.46 -6.46 7.00
N THR A 113 -1.44 -5.70 7.45
CA THR A 113 -2.71 -5.55 6.75
C THR A 113 -2.55 -4.53 5.63
N LEU A 114 -2.94 -4.91 4.43
CA LEU A 114 -2.95 -4.08 3.24
C LEU A 114 -4.39 -3.94 2.75
N SER A 115 -4.89 -2.71 2.67
CA SER A 115 -6.21 -2.43 2.13
C SER A 115 -6.13 -1.44 0.97
N PHE A 116 -6.93 -1.70 -0.07
CA PHE A 116 -7.09 -0.83 -1.22
C PHE A 116 -8.55 -0.54 -1.42
N SER A 117 -8.88 0.72 -1.71
CA SER A 117 -10.25 1.10 -2.00
C SER A 117 -10.34 2.02 -3.21
N ASN A 118 -11.42 1.84 -3.96
CA ASN A 118 -11.93 2.82 -4.90
C ASN A 118 -13.35 3.24 -4.45
N ASN A 119 -14.04 4.03 -5.27
CA ASN A 119 -15.34 4.59 -4.90
C ASN A 119 -16.43 3.53 -4.68
N ASN A 120 -16.25 2.30 -5.20
CA ASN A 120 -17.28 1.27 -5.25
C ASN A 120 -16.89 -0.02 -4.53
N ASN A 121 -15.60 -0.26 -4.31
CA ASN A 121 -15.08 -1.52 -3.81
C ASN A 121 -13.92 -1.28 -2.84
N SER A 122 -13.83 -2.11 -1.81
CA SER A 122 -12.72 -2.15 -0.88
C SER A 122 -12.25 -3.59 -0.72
N VAL A 123 -10.93 -3.76 -0.71
CA VAL A 123 -10.27 -5.05 -0.66
C VAL A 123 -9.24 -4.99 0.45
N LYS A 124 -9.19 -6.03 1.28
CA LYS A 124 -8.33 -6.12 2.47
C LYS A 124 -7.60 -7.46 2.48
N TYR A 125 -6.29 -7.41 2.69
CA TYR A 125 -5.40 -8.57 2.77
C TYR A 125 -4.62 -8.53 4.08
N ASP A 126 -4.58 -9.66 4.79
CA ASP A 126 -3.67 -9.86 5.92
C ASP A 126 -2.41 -10.57 5.40
N VAL A 127 -1.33 -9.80 5.25
CA VAL A 127 -0.05 -10.28 4.76
C VAL A 127 0.88 -10.51 5.93
N SER A 128 1.05 -11.78 6.27
CA SER A 128 2.11 -12.24 7.17
C SER A 128 3.40 -12.48 6.39
N CYS A 129 4.52 -12.63 7.09
CA CYS A 129 5.76 -13.15 6.49
C CYS A 129 6.36 -12.23 5.39
N THR A 130 6.32 -10.91 5.60
CA THR A 130 6.79 -9.93 4.59
C THR A 130 8.34 -9.90 4.54
N ASN A 131 8.95 -10.93 3.95
CA ASN A 131 10.40 -11.01 3.75
C ASN A 131 10.86 -10.07 2.62
N LYS A 132 12.10 -9.58 2.71
CA LYS A 132 12.80 -8.70 1.74
C LYS A 132 12.78 -9.22 0.30
N GLU A 133 12.64 -10.52 0.13
CA GLU A 133 12.60 -11.18 -1.19
C GLU A 133 11.21 -11.16 -1.84
N THR A 134 10.15 -10.87 -1.09
CA THR A 134 8.78 -10.80 -1.64
C THR A 134 8.59 -9.52 -2.44
N LYS A 135 7.87 -9.59 -3.57
CA LYS A 135 7.53 -8.38 -4.32
C LYS A 135 6.67 -7.43 -3.51
N PHE A 136 5.81 -7.94 -2.63
CA PHE A 136 5.05 -7.09 -1.72
C PHE A 136 5.98 -6.25 -0.82
N HIS A 137 7.01 -6.86 -0.23
CA HIS A 137 8.00 -6.11 0.55
C HIS A 137 8.72 -5.06 -0.30
N GLN A 138 9.07 -5.36 -1.55
CA GLN A 138 9.70 -4.37 -2.44
C GLN A 138 8.79 -3.16 -2.71
N VAL A 139 7.48 -3.40 -2.90
CA VAL A 139 6.48 -2.32 -3.05
C VAL A 139 6.32 -1.56 -1.73
N LEU A 140 6.25 -2.25 -0.60
CA LEU A 140 6.20 -1.62 0.72
C LEU A 140 7.42 -0.72 0.96
N LYS A 141 8.63 -1.22 0.70
CA LYS A 141 9.86 -0.45 0.81
C LYS A 141 9.83 0.79 -0.08
N PHE A 142 9.36 0.65 -1.32
CA PHE A 142 9.19 1.78 -2.22
C PHE A 142 8.20 2.82 -1.68
N ILE A 143 7.08 2.40 -1.07
CA ILE A 143 6.16 3.32 -0.36
C ILE A 143 6.89 4.05 0.76
N LEU A 144 7.57 3.32 1.62
CA LEU A 144 8.31 3.87 2.76
C LEU A 144 9.38 4.89 2.32
N ASP A 145 10.09 4.60 1.24
CA ASP A 145 11.07 5.50 0.63
C ASP A 145 10.41 6.79 0.11
N LYS A 146 9.28 6.69 -0.62
CA LYS A 146 8.54 7.86 -1.13
C LYS A 146 8.00 8.76 -0.03
N ILE A 147 7.62 8.19 1.10
CA ILE A 147 7.12 8.96 2.26
C ILE A 147 8.24 9.33 3.23
N ASN A 148 9.50 8.98 2.94
CA ASN A 148 10.65 9.18 3.82
C ASN A 148 10.38 8.68 5.25
N LEU A 149 9.90 7.42 5.36
CA LEU A 149 9.74 6.69 6.61
C LEU A 149 10.73 5.53 6.61
N LYS A 150 11.51 5.38 7.68
CA LYS A 150 12.46 4.26 7.76
C LYS A 150 11.70 2.96 8.02
N GLU A 151 12.09 1.90 7.35
CA GLU A 151 11.52 0.56 7.50
C GLU A 151 11.46 0.09 8.96
N LYS A 152 12.53 0.33 9.73
CA LYS A 152 12.56 0.01 11.18
C LYS A 152 11.52 0.75 12.01
N ASP A 153 11.09 1.94 11.56
CA ASP A 153 10.11 2.77 12.26
C ASP A 153 8.69 2.37 11.85
N PHE A 154 8.53 1.69 10.71
CA PHE A 154 7.27 1.08 10.27
C PHE A 154 6.98 -0.24 11.01
N TYR A 155 8.00 -1.06 11.26
CA TYR A 155 7.89 -2.32 12.01
C TYR A 155 8.04 -2.17 13.54
N ARG A 156 7.96 -0.93 14.04
CA ARG A 156 8.11 -0.60 15.46
C ARG A 156 6.76 -0.50 16.13
#